data_AF-A0A973IZM7-F1
#
_entry.id   AF-A0A973IZM7-F1
#
_cell.length_a   1.000
_cell.length_b   1.000
_cell.length_c   1.000
_cell.angle_alpha   90.00
_cell.angle_beta   90.00
_cell.angle_gamma   90.00
#
_symmetry.space_group_name_H-M   'P 1'
#
loop_
_entity.id
_entity.type
_entity.pdbx_description
1 polymer ?
#
loop_
_entity_poly.entity_id
_entity_poly.type
_entity_poly.pdbx_seq_one_letter_code
_entity_poly.pdbx_strand_id
1 'polypeptide(L)'
;MVDLIIQLSRYLNEHQINHRFVGGVSWSGLLNKQTTYNIDIKKRSIRLHKYNQLVLTRTDGSPKDIDIIVFIEKESDYQKLKLFALNLRKNYPQPPIISIENARYEKAEQGNIWQFVTALSVKNGTLFLTFDSIREEISWESIAPWQVILDGGVTYTVRNPIADSYAYRIRVPSGTKPKDVAKLTELDKLRDEVIKQGKEIKIDFMSEEYFAPWKRYQMQLAGSSEISVQIKRTITKIYWSTIGTALAHGGGLLGIIAEKLSNQFTGSRQ
;
A
#
# COMPACT_ATOMS: atom_id res chain seq x y z
N MET A 1 -6.84 16.66 7.02
CA MET A 1 -6.50 15.43 6.27
C MET A 1 -7.73 14.83 5.61
N VAL A 2 -8.77 14.62 6.41
CA VAL A 2 -10.02 13.97 6.02
C VAL A 2 -10.57 14.56 4.73
N ASP A 3 -10.65 15.89 4.61
CA ASP A 3 -11.20 16.54 3.41
C ASP A 3 -10.43 16.25 2.12
N LEU A 4 -9.11 16.09 2.19
CA LEU A 4 -8.31 15.76 1.01
C LEU A 4 -8.50 14.30 0.59
N ILE A 5 -8.57 13.38 1.56
CA ILE A 5 -8.92 11.98 1.31
C ILE A 5 -10.34 11.86 0.76
N ILE A 6 -11.30 12.61 1.32
CA ILE A 6 -12.69 12.66 0.85
C ILE A 6 -12.75 13.18 -0.58
N GLN A 7 -12.06 14.27 -0.91
CA GLN A 7 -12.06 14.84 -2.26
C GLN A 7 -11.41 13.90 -3.28
N LEU A 8 -10.28 13.26 -2.92
CA LEU A 8 -9.66 12.23 -3.76
C LEU A 8 -10.58 11.03 -3.95
N SER A 9 -11.15 10.51 -2.87
CA SER A 9 -12.05 9.35 -2.94
C SER A 9 -13.30 9.67 -3.76
N ARG A 10 -13.87 10.88 -3.61
CA ARG A 10 -14.99 11.37 -4.42
C ARG A 10 -14.65 11.38 -5.90
N TYR A 11 -13.55 12.03 -6.29
CA TYR A 11 -13.09 12.06 -7.68
C TYR A 11 -12.91 10.64 -8.24
N LEU A 12 -12.23 9.76 -7.49
CA LEU A 12 -11.97 8.40 -7.92
C LEU A 12 -13.28 7.61 -8.12
N ASN A 13 -14.28 7.81 -7.25
CA ASN A 13 -15.59 7.17 -7.37
C ASN A 13 -16.43 7.74 -8.54
N GLU A 14 -16.47 9.07 -8.70
CA GLU A 14 -17.19 9.74 -9.79
C GLU A 14 -16.67 9.32 -11.17
N HIS A 15 -15.35 9.09 -11.26
CA HIS A 15 -14.70 8.61 -12.48
C HIS A 15 -14.60 7.08 -12.57
N GLN A 16 -15.23 6.33 -11.65
CA GLN A 16 -15.22 4.86 -11.62
C GLN A 16 -13.82 4.24 -11.62
N ILE A 17 -12.84 4.93 -11.04
CA ILE A 17 -11.45 4.47 -10.94
C ILE A 17 -11.36 3.47 -9.80
N ASN A 18 -10.94 2.24 -10.12
CA ASN A 18 -10.69 1.21 -9.11
C ASN A 18 -9.43 1.53 -8.31
N HIS A 19 -9.58 1.82 -7.02
CA HIS A 19 -8.52 2.40 -6.20
C HIS A 19 -8.52 1.89 -4.75
N ARG A 20 -7.38 2.04 -4.07
CA ARG A 20 -7.21 1.75 -2.64
C ARG A 20 -6.23 2.75 -2.04
N PHE A 21 -6.62 3.42 -0.97
CA PHE A 21 -5.67 4.13 -0.11
C PHE A 21 -4.82 3.11 0.66
N VAL A 22 -3.51 3.37 0.76
CA VAL A 22 -2.53 2.49 1.41
C VAL A 22 -1.58 3.29 2.31
N GLY A 23 -0.71 2.60 3.04
CA GLY A 23 0.32 3.27 3.84
C GLY A 23 -0.26 3.95 5.08
N GLY A 24 0.15 5.20 5.32
CA GLY A 24 -0.19 5.94 6.54
C GLY A 24 -1.65 6.34 6.68
N VAL A 25 -2.44 6.20 5.62
CA VAL A 25 -3.88 6.49 5.59
C VAL A 25 -4.75 5.22 5.56
N SER A 26 -4.13 4.03 5.51
CA SER A 26 -4.80 2.73 5.69
C SER A 26 -4.64 2.22 7.12
N TRP A 27 -4.97 0.94 7.34
CA TRP A 27 -4.94 0.27 8.63
C TRP A 27 -3.68 0.54 9.45
N SER A 28 -2.50 0.48 8.82
CA SER A 28 -1.21 0.61 9.52
C SER A 28 -1.01 1.96 10.22
N GLY A 29 -1.66 3.03 9.73
CA GLY A 29 -1.63 4.36 10.32
C GLY A 29 -2.79 4.62 11.28
N LEU A 30 -3.92 3.97 11.05
CA LEU A 30 -5.16 4.15 11.81
C LEU A 30 -5.19 3.33 13.11
N LEU A 31 -4.62 2.13 13.11
CA LEU A 31 -4.72 1.21 14.24
C LEU A 31 -3.76 1.59 15.38
N ASN A 32 -4.24 1.43 16.61
CA ASN A 32 -3.48 1.49 17.85
C ASN A 32 -4.01 0.44 18.84
N LYS A 33 -3.38 0.34 20.02
CA LYS A 33 -3.73 -0.65 21.05
C LYS A 33 -5.15 -0.49 21.61
N GLN A 34 -5.74 0.69 21.50
CA GLN A 34 -7.07 1.03 22.00
C GLN A 34 -8.15 0.92 20.92
N THR A 35 -7.75 0.67 19.66
CA THR A 35 -8.68 0.63 18.53
C THR A 35 -9.62 -0.55 18.67
N THR A 36 -10.91 -0.29 18.53
CA THR A 36 -11.94 -1.31 18.42
C THR A 36 -12.63 -1.17 17.08
N TYR A 37 -13.29 -2.23 16.61
CA TYR A 37 -13.85 -2.23 15.27
C TYR A 37 -15.06 -3.14 15.12
N ASN A 38 -15.93 -2.77 14.18
CA ASN A 38 -17.03 -3.60 13.70
C ASN A 38 -16.71 -4.00 12.26
N ILE A 39 -16.63 -5.30 11.99
CA ILE A 39 -16.30 -5.85 10.68
C ILE A 39 -17.59 -6.36 10.03
N ASP A 40 -17.85 -5.95 8.79
CA ASP A 40 -18.89 -6.52 7.93
C ASP A 40 -18.20 -7.08 6.69
N ILE A 41 -17.96 -8.39 6.71
CA ILE A 41 -17.25 -9.12 5.64
C ILE A 41 -18.04 -9.05 4.32
N LYS A 42 -19.37 -9.19 4.37
CA LYS A 42 -20.21 -9.21 3.16
C LYS A 42 -20.19 -7.85 2.46
N LYS A 43 -20.19 -6.76 3.22
CA LYS A 43 -20.05 -5.40 2.68
C LYS A 43 -18.59 -4.98 2.46
N ARG A 44 -17.62 -5.83 2.81
CA ARG A 44 -16.17 -5.54 2.77
C ARG A 44 -15.85 -4.23 3.49
N SER A 45 -16.46 -4.00 4.65
CA SER A 45 -16.33 -2.73 5.39
C SER A 45 -15.92 -2.96 6.83
N ILE A 46 -15.09 -2.06 7.36
CA ILE A 46 -14.66 -2.08 8.76
C ILE A 46 -14.85 -0.68 9.34
N ARG A 47 -15.68 -0.57 10.36
CA ARG A 47 -15.85 0.65 11.14
C ARG A 47 -14.85 0.67 12.28
N LEU A 48 -14.00 1.69 12.35
CA LEU A 48 -13.03 1.87 13.42
C LEU A 48 -13.53 2.84 14.48
N HIS A 49 -13.24 2.53 15.74
CA HIS A 49 -13.49 3.37 16.91
C HIS A 49 -12.18 3.53 17.69
N LYS A 50 -11.97 4.67 18.36
CA LYS A 50 -10.76 4.95 19.16
C LYS A 50 -9.44 4.76 18.38
N TYR A 51 -9.46 5.09 17.10
CA TYR A 51 -8.34 4.97 16.17
C TYR A 51 -7.40 6.19 16.25
N ASN A 52 -6.21 6.08 15.67
CA ASN A 52 -5.29 7.20 15.51
C ASN A 52 -5.88 8.22 14.54
N GLN A 53 -5.97 9.48 14.99
CA GLN A 53 -6.44 10.55 14.12
C GLN A 53 -5.57 10.70 12.87
N LEU A 54 -6.23 11.02 11.77
CA LEU A 54 -5.61 11.27 10.48
C LEU A 54 -4.88 12.63 10.50
N VAL A 55 -3.63 12.66 10.98
CA VAL A 55 -2.80 13.88 11.11
C VAL A 55 -1.81 14.03 9.94
N LEU A 56 -1.91 15.15 9.20
CA LEU A 56 -1.15 15.41 7.95
C LEU A 56 0.29 15.86 8.19
N THR A 57 0.64 16.13 9.43
CA THR A 57 1.98 16.53 9.83
C THR A 57 2.64 15.40 10.59
N ARG A 58 3.90 15.14 10.28
CA ARG A 58 4.79 14.35 11.12
C ARG A 58 5.08 15.14 12.40
N THR A 59 5.69 14.48 13.38
CA THR A 59 6.08 15.12 14.66
C THR A 59 7.07 16.26 14.48
N ASP A 60 7.84 16.26 13.38
CA ASP A 60 8.77 17.31 13.00
C ASP A 60 8.12 18.47 12.19
N GLY A 61 6.79 18.44 12.02
CA GLY A 61 6.04 19.45 11.27
C GLY A 61 6.04 19.27 9.75
N SER A 62 6.72 18.26 9.20
CA SER A 62 6.70 17.99 7.76
C SER A 62 5.39 17.30 7.30
N PRO A 63 4.93 17.49 6.05
CA PRO A 63 3.74 16.81 5.54
C PRO A 63 3.93 15.29 5.44
N LYS A 64 2.91 14.52 5.84
CA LYS A 64 2.82 13.09 5.57
C LYS A 64 2.38 12.82 4.14
N ASP A 65 2.85 11.69 3.63
CA ASP A 65 2.52 11.22 2.29
C ASP A 65 1.17 10.50 2.30
N ILE A 66 0.45 10.60 1.18
CA ILE A 66 -0.79 9.87 0.92
C ILE A 66 -0.51 8.96 -0.26
N ASP A 67 -0.53 7.66 0.00
CA ASP A 67 -0.29 6.63 -0.99
C ASP A 67 -1.63 6.07 -1.49
N ILE A 68 -1.81 6.03 -2.80
CA ILE A 68 -3.00 5.46 -3.45
C ILE A 68 -2.55 4.50 -4.54
N ILE A 69 -3.17 3.35 -4.59
CA ILE A 69 -3.00 2.41 -5.70
C ILE A 69 -4.23 2.49 -6.58
N VAL A 70 -4.01 2.65 -7.88
CA VAL A 70 -5.06 2.74 -8.90
C VAL A 70 -4.85 1.70 -9.99
N PHE A 71 -5.94 1.37 -10.68
CA PHE A 71 -5.98 0.39 -11.75
C PHE A 71 -6.59 1.09 -12.96
N ILE A 72 -5.74 1.86 -13.64
CA ILE A 72 -6.11 2.68 -14.80
C ILE A 72 -5.33 2.16 -16.00
N GLU A 73 -6.04 1.66 -17.00
CA GLU A 73 -5.42 1.15 -18.22
C GLU A 73 -5.03 2.29 -19.18
N LYS A 74 -5.88 3.33 -19.27
CA LYS A 74 -5.67 4.46 -20.18
C LYS A 74 -4.74 5.50 -19.56
N GLU A 75 -3.58 5.69 -20.17
CA GLU A 75 -2.59 6.68 -19.72
C GLU A 75 -3.19 8.10 -19.61
N SER A 76 -4.08 8.48 -20.51
CA SER A 76 -4.75 9.79 -20.46
C SER A 76 -5.59 9.99 -19.20
N ASP A 77 -6.25 8.96 -18.68
CA ASP A 77 -7.03 9.04 -17.45
C ASP A 77 -6.12 9.05 -16.22
N TYR A 78 -4.97 8.37 -16.29
CA TYR A 78 -3.94 8.43 -15.25
C TYR A 78 -3.33 9.84 -15.13
N GLN A 79 -3.05 10.50 -16.26
CA GLN A 79 -2.55 11.88 -16.28
C GLN A 79 -3.58 12.89 -15.75
N LYS A 80 -4.87 12.71 -16.06
CA LYS A 80 -5.95 13.54 -15.48
C LYS A 80 -5.98 13.43 -13.96
N LEU A 81 -5.89 12.20 -13.43
CA LEU A 81 -5.84 11.97 -11.99
C LEU A 81 -4.60 12.63 -11.35
N LYS A 82 -3.41 12.49 -11.95
CA LYS A 82 -2.20 13.16 -11.47
C LYS A 82 -2.37 14.68 -11.41
N LEU A 83 -2.93 15.29 -12.46
CA LEU A 83 -3.18 16.73 -12.52
C LEU A 83 -4.21 17.17 -11.46
N PHE A 84 -5.28 16.40 -11.27
CA PHE A 84 -6.26 16.65 -10.23
C PHE A 84 -5.62 16.63 -8.83
N ALA A 85 -4.84 15.58 -8.50
CA ALA A 85 -4.15 15.48 -7.22
C ALA A 85 -3.15 16.62 -7.00
N LEU A 86 -2.41 17.00 -8.05
CA LEU A 86 -1.47 18.13 -8.01
C LEU A 86 -2.19 19.45 -7.71
N ASN A 87 -3.36 19.69 -8.31
CA ASN A 87 -4.13 20.90 -8.06
C ASN A 87 -4.79 20.89 -6.69
N LEU A 88 -5.32 19.75 -6.26
CA LEU A 88 -5.95 19.59 -4.96
C LEU A 88 -4.99 19.91 -3.80
N ARG A 89 -3.74 19.43 -3.86
CA ARG A 89 -2.77 19.67 -2.79
C ARG A 89 -2.30 21.13 -2.68
N LYS A 90 -2.43 21.95 -3.74
CA LYS A 90 -2.05 23.37 -3.71
C LYS A 90 -2.94 24.20 -2.77
N ASN A 91 -4.11 23.68 -2.42
CA ASN A 91 -5.03 24.34 -1.49
C ASN A 91 -4.61 24.23 -0.02
N TYR A 92 -3.45 23.59 0.27
CA TYR A 92 -2.96 23.37 1.63
C TYR A 92 -1.67 24.17 1.87
N PRO A 93 -1.53 24.90 3.01
CA PRO A 93 -0.35 25.71 3.31
C PRO A 93 0.96 24.92 3.31
N GLN A 94 0.90 23.65 3.70
CA GLN A 94 1.97 22.69 3.53
C GLN A 94 1.45 21.50 2.70
N PRO A 95 1.63 21.52 1.38
CA PRO A 95 1.05 20.50 0.50
C PRO A 95 1.57 19.10 0.85
N PRO A 96 0.68 18.12 1.14
CA PRO A 96 1.12 16.74 1.28
C PRO A 96 1.64 16.20 -0.05
N ILE A 97 2.55 15.23 0.02
CA ILE A 97 2.92 14.43 -1.13
C ILE A 97 1.79 13.43 -1.38
N ILE A 98 1.20 13.44 -2.58
CA ILE A 98 0.23 12.44 -3.00
C ILE A 98 0.95 11.53 -3.98
N SER A 99 1.23 10.31 -3.54
CA SER A 99 1.84 9.25 -4.33
C SER A 99 0.73 8.40 -4.94
N ILE A 100 0.65 8.37 -6.27
CA ILE A 100 -0.31 7.55 -7.00
C ILE A 100 0.47 6.47 -7.73
N GLU A 101 0.28 5.23 -7.32
CA GLU A 101 0.88 4.05 -7.93
C GLU A 101 -0.17 3.37 -8.82
N ASN A 102 0.07 3.34 -10.13
CA ASN A 102 -0.77 2.57 -11.04
C ASN A 102 -0.30 1.12 -11.12
N ALA A 103 -1.24 0.17 -11.18
CA ALA A 103 -0.92 -1.18 -11.60
C ALA A 103 -0.28 -1.15 -13.00
N ARG A 104 0.72 -2.01 -13.23
CA ARG A 104 1.46 -2.04 -14.50
C ARG A 104 0.68 -2.84 -15.54
N TYR A 105 0.19 -2.21 -16.60
CA TYR A 105 -0.49 -2.84 -17.73
C TYR A 105 0.51 -3.10 -18.86
N GLU A 106 0.82 -4.38 -19.15
CA GLU A 106 1.73 -4.89 -20.21
C GLU A 106 3.10 -4.20 -20.46
N LYS A 107 4.08 -4.97 -21.00
CA LYS A 107 5.48 -4.59 -21.30
C LYS A 107 6.26 -3.74 -20.27
N ALA A 108 5.80 -3.58 -19.03
CA ALA A 108 6.62 -2.99 -17.99
C ALA A 108 7.78 -3.95 -17.67
N GLU A 109 8.95 -3.61 -18.18
CA GLU A 109 10.20 -4.37 -18.18
C GLU A 109 10.36 -5.31 -16.97
N GLN A 110 10.24 -6.61 -17.24
CA GLN A 110 10.79 -7.64 -16.36
C GLN A 110 12.29 -7.41 -16.25
N GLY A 111 12.84 -7.58 -15.04
CA GLY A 111 14.28 -7.44 -14.86
C GLY A 111 14.82 -6.01 -14.85
N ASN A 112 13.99 -4.99 -14.60
CA ASN A 112 14.53 -3.64 -14.39
C ASN A 112 15.53 -3.71 -13.21
N ILE A 113 16.80 -3.43 -13.50
CA ILE A 113 17.90 -3.47 -12.52
C ILE A 113 17.61 -2.56 -11.32
N TRP A 114 16.77 -1.53 -11.51
CA TRP A 114 16.36 -0.55 -10.51
C TRP A 114 15.00 -0.84 -9.84
N GLN A 115 14.37 -2.00 -10.09
CA GLN A 115 13.18 -2.40 -9.34
C GLN A 115 13.59 -2.98 -7.98
N PHE A 116 13.35 -2.23 -6.91
CA PHE A 116 13.55 -2.68 -5.52
C PHE A 116 12.25 -2.88 -4.74
N VAL A 117 11.10 -2.70 -5.39
CA VAL A 117 9.77 -2.93 -4.80
C VAL A 117 8.93 -3.91 -5.61
N THR A 118 8.12 -4.71 -4.93
CA THR A 118 7.09 -5.55 -5.56
C THR A 118 6.04 -4.65 -6.20
N ALA A 119 5.57 -5.03 -7.39
CA ALA A 119 4.55 -4.31 -8.14
C ALA A 119 3.32 -5.21 -8.41
N LEU A 120 2.16 -4.57 -8.51
CA LEU A 120 0.96 -5.17 -9.10
C LEU A 120 1.02 -4.99 -10.61
N SER A 121 0.80 -6.06 -11.36
CA SER A 121 0.76 -6.02 -12.83
C SER A 121 -0.48 -6.71 -13.38
N VAL A 122 -1.02 -6.18 -14.47
CA VAL A 122 -2.17 -6.73 -15.18
C VAL A 122 -1.73 -7.10 -16.59
N LYS A 123 -1.98 -8.34 -16.99
CA LYS A 123 -1.72 -8.85 -18.34
C LYS A 123 -2.91 -9.66 -18.81
N ASN A 124 -3.51 -9.28 -19.93
CA ASN A 124 -4.72 -9.93 -20.48
C ASN A 124 -5.85 -10.10 -19.44
N GLY A 125 -6.07 -9.09 -18.60
CA GLY A 125 -7.07 -9.13 -17.52
C GLY A 125 -6.68 -9.95 -16.29
N THR A 126 -5.58 -10.70 -16.33
CA THR A 126 -5.06 -11.45 -15.17
C THR A 126 -4.13 -10.57 -14.33
N LEU A 127 -4.27 -10.64 -13.01
CA LEU A 127 -3.52 -9.84 -12.05
C LEU A 127 -2.36 -10.66 -11.45
N PHE A 128 -1.22 -10.01 -11.22
CA PHE A 128 -0.03 -10.65 -10.68
C PHE A 128 0.69 -9.77 -9.67
N LEU A 129 1.29 -10.42 -8.67
CA LEU A 129 2.41 -9.87 -7.91
C LEU A 129 3.70 -10.11 -8.68
N THR A 130 4.55 -9.10 -8.78
CA THR A 130 5.79 -9.17 -9.57
C THR A 130 6.97 -8.51 -8.88
N PHE A 131 8.11 -9.19 -8.92
CA PHE A 131 9.42 -8.66 -8.57
C PHE A 131 10.50 -9.39 -9.38
N ASP A 132 11.18 -8.65 -10.26
CA ASP A 132 12.19 -9.23 -11.15
C ASP A 132 11.59 -10.35 -12.02
N SER A 133 12.19 -11.55 -12.02
CA SER A 133 11.63 -12.74 -12.69
C SER A 133 10.49 -13.41 -11.89
N ILE A 134 10.35 -13.11 -10.61
CA ILE A 134 9.37 -13.75 -9.72
C ILE A 134 7.99 -13.16 -9.98
N ARG A 135 7.05 -14.06 -10.25
CA ARG A 135 5.66 -13.70 -10.55
C ARG A 135 4.72 -14.74 -9.98
N GLU A 136 3.66 -14.26 -9.36
CA GLU A 136 2.57 -15.09 -8.87
C GLU A 136 1.25 -14.49 -9.34
N GLU A 137 0.40 -15.31 -9.93
CA GLU A 137 -0.97 -14.95 -10.26
C GLU A 137 -1.77 -14.76 -8.99
N ILE A 138 -2.54 -13.68 -8.91
CA ILE A 138 -3.44 -13.39 -7.79
C ILE A 138 -4.82 -13.06 -8.34
N SER A 139 -5.85 -13.35 -7.56
CA SER A 139 -7.22 -13.02 -7.95
C SER A 139 -7.51 -11.54 -7.77
N TRP A 140 -8.47 -11.03 -8.55
CA TRP A 140 -9.06 -9.70 -8.31
C TRP A 140 -9.78 -9.61 -6.96
N GLU A 141 -10.28 -10.73 -6.45
CA GLU A 141 -10.91 -10.82 -5.13
C GLU A 141 -9.92 -10.54 -3.99
N SER A 142 -8.67 -10.99 -4.12
CA SER A 142 -7.61 -10.75 -3.14
C SER A 142 -7.24 -9.26 -2.98
N ILE A 143 -7.53 -8.45 -3.99
CA ILE A 143 -7.32 -6.99 -3.96
C ILE A 143 -8.62 -6.20 -3.99
N ALA A 144 -9.78 -6.84 -3.88
CA ALA A 144 -11.06 -6.14 -3.91
C ALA A 144 -11.05 -4.94 -2.96
N PRO A 145 -11.65 -3.79 -3.34
CA PRO A 145 -11.68 -2.63 -2.47
C PRO A 145 -12.47 -2.97 -1.20
N TRP A 146 -11.89 -2.63 -0.06
CA TRP A 146 -12.57 -2.63 1.24
C TRP A 146 -12.84 -1.20 1.65
N GLN A 147 -13.84 -0.97 2.49
CA GLN A 147 -14.13 0.35 3.03
C GLN A 147 -13.66 0.43 4.47
N VAL A 148 -12.95 1.51 4.79
CA VAL A 148 -12.79 1.93 6.18
C VAL A 148 -13.81 3.01 6.47
N ILE A 149 -14.52 2.86 7.59
CA ILE A 149 -15.50 3.83 8.09
C ILE A 149 -14.98 4.38 9.41
N LEU A 150 -14.76 5.68 9.48
CA LEU A 150 -14.32 6.35 10.69
C LEU A 150 -15.49 7.00 11.42
N ASP A 151 -15.28 7.31 12.69
CA ASP A 151 -16.21 8.14 13.46
C ASP A 151 -16.39 9.51 12.78
N GLY A 152 -17.62 10.01 12.76
CA GLY A 152 -17.99 11.21 11.98
C GLY A 152 -18.37 10.93 10.52
N GLY A 153 -18.46 9.66 10.10
CA GLY A 153 -19.04 9.25 8.81
C GLY A 153 -18.09 9.26 7.62
N VAL A 154 -16.80 9.56 7.85
CA VAL A 154 -15.77 9.51 6.81
C VAL A 154 -15.61 8.07 6.32
N THR A 155 -15.76 7.88 5.01
CA THR A 155 -15.66 6.56 4.37
C THR A 155 -14.80 6.66 3.12
N TYR A 156 -13.85 5.74 2.95
CA TYR A 156 -13.01 5.65 1.76
C TYR A 156 -12.49 4.22 1.56
N THR A 157 -11.97 3.94 0.36
CA THR A 157 -11.52 2.60 -0.01
C THR A 157 -10.08 2.35 0.43
N VAL A 158 -9.82 1.15 0.90
CA VAL A 158 -8.51 0.67 1.33
C VAL A 158 -8.33 -0.76 0.85
N ARG A 159 -7.12 -1.30 0.96
CA ARG A 159 -6.89 -2.73 0.79
C ARG A 159 -7.61 -3.52 1.88
N ASN A 160 -7.96 -4.77 1.61
CA ASN A 160 -8.28 -5.74 2.66
C ASN A 160 -7.13 -5.76 3.71
N PRO A 161 -7.40 -5.81 5.03
CA PRO A 161 -6.35 -5.92 6.06
C PRO A 161 -5.35 -7.06 5.83
N ILE A 162 -5.81 -8.19 5.28
CA ILE A 162 -4.96 -9.33 4.92
C ILE A 162 -4.01 -8.95 3.79
N ALA A 163 -4.52 -8.33 2.72
CA ALA A 163 -3.69 -7.84 1.61
C ALA A 163 -2.68 -6.78 2.08
N ASP A 164 -3.08 -5.85 2.94
CA ASP A 164 -2.19 -4.80 3.47
C ASP A 164 -1.09 -5.41 4.35
N SER A 165 -1.45 -6.37 5.20
CA SER A 165 -0.53 -7.15 6.05
C SER A 165 0.51 -7.90 5.21
N TYR A 166 0.10 -8.54 4.11
CA TYR A 166 1.05 -9.16 3.17
C TYR A 166 1.88 -8.13 2.42
N ALA A 167 1.28 -7.02 1.96
CA ALA A 167 2.00 -5.99 1.22
C ALA A 167 3.20 -5.46 2.01
N TYR A 168 3.07 -5.26 3.33
CA TYR A 168 4.20 -4.88 4.19
C TYR A 168 5.31 -5.92 4.24
N ARG A 169 4.98 -7.21 4.15
CA ARG A 169 5.93 -8.33 4.19
C ARG A 169 6.62 -8.58 2.86
N ILE A 170 5.97 -8.24 1.74
CA ILE A 170 6.48 -8.51 0.38
C ILE A 170 6.91 -7.25 -0.36
N ARG A 171 6.78 -6.05 0.23
CA ARG A 171 7.05 -4.77 -0.44
C ARG A 171 8.45 -4.70 -1.04
N VAL A 172 9.44 -5.27 -0.37
CA VAL A 172 10.84 -5.34 -0.82
C VAL A 172 11.35 -6.79 -0.68
N PRO A 173 12.36 -7.21 -1.46
CA PRO A 173 12.87 -8.58 -1.44
C PRO A 173 13.51 -8.99 -0.11
N SER A 174 13.94 -8.02 0.73
CA SER A 174 14.43 -8.26 2.09
C SER A 174 13.32 -8.55 3.11
N GLY A 175 12.05 -8.53 2.69
CA GLY A 175 10.90 -8.74 3.55
C GLY A 175 10.42 -7.45 4.23
N THR A 176 9.91 -7.58 5.45
CA THR A 176 9.41 -6.44 6.23
C THR A 176 10.52 -5.43 6.51
N LYS A 177 10.26 -4.15 6.23
CA LYS A 177 11.17 -3.04 6.56
C LYS A 177 11.20 -2.84 8.09
N PRO A 178 12.37 -2.59 8.73
CA PRO A 178 12.46 -2.40 10.17
C PRO A 178 11.49 -1.36 10.74
N LYS A 179 11.33 -0.22 10.05
CA LYS A 179 10.39 0.85 10.42
C LYS A 179 8.90 0.46 10.40
N ASP A 180 8.56 -0.62 9.71
CA ASP A 180 7.17 -1.06 9.54
C ASP A 180 6.80 -2.22 10.48
N VAL A 181 7.78 -2.80 11.20
CA VAL A 181 7.56 -3.92 12.14
C VAL A 181 6.54 -3.57 13.22
N ALA A 182 6.65 -2.38 13.83
CA ALA A 182 5.73 -1.95 14.88
C ALA A 182 4.27 -1.79 14.39
N LYS A 183 4.09 -1.49 13.10
CA LYS A 183 2.77 -1.31 12.49
C LYS A 183 2.08 -2.63 12.23
N LEU A 184 2.85 -3.71 12.07
CA LEU A 184 2.29 -5.03 11.81
C LEU A 184 1.55 -5.61 13.00
N THR A 185 1.91 -5.27 14.24
CA THR A 185 1.29 -5.86 15.44
C THR A 185 -0.23 -5.65 15.47
N GLU A 186 -0.71 -4.42 15.33
CA GLU A 186 -2.15 -4.16 15.37
C GLU A 186 -2.85 -4.54 14.06
N LEU A 187 -2.14 -4.42 12.93
CA LEU A 187 -2.65 -4.86 11.63
C LEU A 187 -2.85 -6.39 11.58
N ASP A 188 -1.94 -7.17 12.17
CA ASP A 188 -2.05 -8.62 12.22
C ASP A 188 -3.20 -9.08 13.10
N LYS A 189 -3.48 -8.39 14.22
CA LYS A 189 -4.69 -8.66 15.00
C LYS A 189 -5.96 -8.43 14.18
N LEU A 190 -6.04 -7.31 13.45
CA LEU A 190 -7.18 -7.04 12.58
C LEU A 190 -7.29 -8.08 11.45
N ARG A 191 -6.17 -8.45 10.83
CA ARG A 191 -6.10 -9.53 9.83
C ARG A 191 -6.68 -10.83 10.38
N ASP A 192 -6.23 -11.25 11.56
CA ASP A 192 -6.64 -12.53 12.14
C ASP A 192 -8.12 -12.54 12.50
N GLU A 193 -8.66 -11.41 12.97
CA GLU A 193 -10.09 -11.27 13.23
C GLU A 193 -10.93 -11.26 11.94
N VAL A 194 -10.46 -10.64 10.86
CA VAL A 194 -11.10 -10.72 9.54
C VAL A 194 -11.12 -12.17 9.02
N ILE A 195 -10.01 -12.90 9.16
CA ILE A 195 -9.94 -14.32 8.76
C ILE A 195 -10.93 -15.15 9.58
N LYS A 196 -10.98 -14.93 10.90
CA LYS A 196 -11.89 -15.64 11.80
C LYS A 196 -13.35 -15.40 11.43
N GLN A 197 -13.76 -14.14 11.26
CA GLN A 197 -15.15 -13.81 10.88
C GLN A 197 -15.51 -14.29 9.47
N GLY A 198 -14.55 -14.30 8.55
CA GLY A 198 -14.73 -14.93 7.23
C GLY A 198 -15.13 -16.40 7.35
N LYS A 199 -14.43 -17.16 8.21
CA LYS A 199 -14.74 -18.58 8.45
C LYS A 199 -16.14 -18.79 9.03
N GLU A 200 -16.58 -17.92 9.94
CA GLU A 200 -17.93 -17.98 10.53
C GLU A 200 -19.04 -17.90 9.46
N ILE A 201 -18.78 -17.19 8.35
CA ILE A 201 -19.71 -17.10 7.21
C ILE A 201 -19.29 -17.96 6.01
N LYS A 202 -18.44 -18.96 6.22
CA LYS A 202 -17.96 -19.93 5.21
C LYS A 202 -17.15 -19.31 4.06
N ILE A 203 -16.46 -18.20 4.31
CA ILE A 203 -15.47 -17.63 3.38
C ILE A 203 -14.08 -18.03 3.87
N ASP A 204 -13.34 -18.80 3.07
CA ASP A 204 -11.95 -19.12 3.34
C ASP A 204 -11.01 -18.14 2.63
N PHE A 205 -10.63 -17.09 3.38
CA PHE A 205 -9.66 -16.10 2.90
C PHE A 205 -8.26 -16.68 2.64
N MET A 206 -7.93 -17.86 3.14
CA MET A 206 -6.62 -18.48 2.91
C MET A 206 -6.60 -19.44 1.71
N SER A 207 -7.67 -19.46 0.91
CA SER A 207 -7.78 -20.28 -0.30
C SER A 207 -7.09 -19.64 -1.52
N GLU A 208 -7.04 -20.39 -2.63
CA GLU A 208 -6.53 -19.93 -3.94
C GLU A 208 -7.28 -18.72 -4.49
N GLU A 209 -8.57 -18.60 -4.18
CA GLU A 209 -9.41 -17.47 -4.60
C GLU A 209 -9.00 -16.17 -3.90
N TYR A 210 -8.26 -16.23 -2.78
CA TYR A 210 -7.91 -15.07 -1.98
C TYR A 210 -6.40 -15.00 -1.71
N PHE A 211 -5.93 -15.42 -0.53
CA PHE A 211 -4.58 -15.09 -0.05
C PHE A 211 -3.57 -16.25 -0.03
N ALA A 212 -3.94 -17.46 -0.47
CA ALA A 212 -2.94 -18.52 -0.70
C ALA A 212 -1.82 -18.10 -1.68
N PRO A 213 -2.13 -17.46 -2.83
CA PRO A 213 -1.10 -17.02 -3.77
C PRO A 213 -0.17 -15.96 -3.18
N TRP A 214 -0.70 -15.02 -2.40
CA TRP A 214 0.12 -14.01 -1.70
C TRP A 214 1.17 -14.64 -0.77
N LYS A 215 0.78 -15.70 -0.05
CA LYS A 215 1.69 -16.46 0.80
C LYS A 215 2.74 -17.21 -0.03
N ARG A 216 2.36 -17.83 -1.14
CA ARG A 216 3.31 -18.48 -2.06
C ARG A 216 4.32 -17.49 -2.62
N TYR A 217 3.85 -16.34 -3.09
CA TYR A 217 4.71 -15.27 -3.59
C TYR A 217 5.73 -14.80 -2.53
N GLN A 218 5.28 -14.62 -1.28
CA GLN A 218 6.20 -14.30 -0.17
C GLN A 218 7.29 -15.37 -0.01
N MET A 219 6.92 -16.65 -0.08
CA MET A 219 7.87 -17.77 0.02
C MET A 219 8.83 -17.83 -1.17
N GLN A 220 8.34 -17.63 -2.40
CA GLN A 220 9.17 -17.54 -3.60
C GLN A 220 10.17 -16.39 -3.50
N LEU A 221 9.70 -15.19 -3.10
CA LEU A 221 10.55 -14.01 -2.96
C LEU A 221 11.63 -14.18 -1.88
N ALA A 222 11.30 -14.82 -0.76
CA ALA A 222 12.25 -15.09 0.32
C ALA A 222 13.23 -16.22 -0.03
N GLY A 223 12.75 -17.27 -0.72
CA GLY A 223 13.50 -18.47 -1.08
C GLY A 223 14.25 -18.41 -2.40
N SER A 224 14.06 -17.35 -3.21
CA SER A 224 14.67 -17.27 -4.53
C SER A 224 16.20 -17.38 -4.49
N SER A 225 16.72 -18.26 -5.34
CA SER A 225 18.15 -18.47 -5.61
C SER A 225 18.67 -17.58 -6.75
N GLU A 226 17.82 -16.77 -7.37
CA GLU A 226 18.20 -15.91 -8.48
C GLU A 226 19.17 -14.80 -8.02
N ILE A 227 20.30 -14.65 -8.73
CA ILE A 227 21.38 -13.73 -8.34
C ILE A 227 20.89 -12.28 -8.26
N SER A 228 20.08 -11.83 -9.22
CA SER A 228 19.50 -10.49 -9.25
C SER A 228 18.68 -10.20 -7.99
N VAL A 229 17.82 -11.14 -7.59
CA VAL A 229 16.98 -11.05 -6.39
C VAL A 229 17.84 -11.07 -5.12
N GLN A 230 18.85 -11.93 -5.04
CA GLN A 230 19.77 -11.99 -3.88
C GLN A 230 20.56 -10.69 -3.70
N ILE A 231 21.08 -10.12 -4.79
CA ILE A 231 21.79 -8.83 -4.75
C ILE A 231 20.83 -7.74 -4.26
N LYS A 232 19.65 -7.62 -4.87
CA LYS A 232 18.64 -6.61 -4.47
C LYS A 232 18.17 -6.81 -3.03
N ARG A 233 18.06 -8.05 -2.54
CA ARG A 233 17.77 -8.39 -1.15
C ARG A 233 18.85 -7.86 -0.20
N THR A 234 20.11 -8.06 -0.55
CA THR A 234 21.25 -7.57 0.24
C THR A 234 21.27 -6.04 0.28
N ILE A 235 21.13 -5.40 -0.88
CA ILE A 235 21.10 -3.94 -0.99
C ILE A 235 19.94 -3.36 -0.17
N THR A 236 18.73 -3.89 -0.33
CA THR A 236 17.55 -3.41 0.41
C THR A 236 17.70 -3.63 1.91
N LYS A 237 18.27 -4.76 2.34
CA LYS A 237 18.57 -5.01 3.76
C LYS A 237 19.53 -3.95 4.33
N ILE A 238 20.67 -3.71 3.66
CA ILE A 238 21.66 -2.73 4.08
C ILE A 238 21.06 -1.32 4.10
N TYR A 239 20.34 -0.95 3.05
CA TYR A 239 19.71 0.36 2.95
C TYR A 239 18.76 0.60 4.13
N TRP A 240 17.85 -0.32 4.41
CA TRP A 240 16.86 -0.14 5.47
C TRP A 240 17.45 -0.23 6.89
N SER A 241 18.55 -0.97 7.07
CA SER A 241 19.25 -1.07 8.36
C SER A 241 20.22 0.08 8.65
N THR A 242 20.65 0.85 7.64
CA THR A 242 21.61 1.94 7.80
C THR A 242 20.92 3.31 7.76
N ILE A 243 20.48 3.74 6.58
CA ILE A 243 19.99 5.10 6.34
C ILE A 243 18.49 5.15 6.06
N GLY A 244 17.88 4.09 5.53
CA GLY A 244 16.49 4.09 5.07
C GLY A 244 15.48 4.36 6.18
N THR A 245 15.72 3.83 7.39
CA THR A 245 14.84 4.09 8.55
C THR A 245 14.96 5.55 9.02
N ALA A 246 16.17 6.10 9.06
CA ALA A 246 16.40 7.50 9.43
C ALA A 246 15.80 8.45 8.39
N LEU A 247 15.98 8.18 7.10
CA LEU A 247 15.41 9.00 6.01
C LEU A 247 13.87 8.95 5.99
N ALA A 248 13.26 7.81 6.30
CA ALA A 248 11.80 7.70 6.36
C ALA A 248 11.19 8.42 7.58
N HIS A 249 12.00 8.77 8.59
CA HIS A 249 11.56 9.41 9.83
C HIS A 249 12.11 10.84 10.03
N GLY A 250 13.11 11.28 9.26
CA GLY A 250 13.80 12.55 9.47
C GLY A 250 13.47 13.62 8.41
N GLY A 251 12.99 14.77 8.85
CA GLY A 251 12.97 16.02 8.07
C GLY A 251 14.32 16.75 8.06
N GLY A 252 14.62 17.46 6.97
CA GLY A 252 15.83 18.29 6.79
C GLY A 252 16.52 18.15 5.43
N LEU A 253 17.73 18.72 5.27
CA LEU A 253 18.53 18.75 4.03
C LEU A 253 18.79 17.34 3.44
N LEU A 254 18.85 16.32 4.29
CA LEU A 254 18.98 14.90 3.91
C LEU A 254 17.70 14.35 3.26
N GLY A 255 16.52 14.86 3.59
CA GLY A 255 15.25 14.49 2.96
C GLY A 255 15.17 14.94 1.49
N ILE A 256 15.76 16.08 1.16
CA ILE A 256 15.80 16.65 -0.21
C ILE A 256 16.78 15.87 -1.10
N ILE A 257 17.93 15.47 -0.57
CA ILE A 257 18.89 14.59 -1.29
C ILE A 257 18.33 13.17 -1.41
N ALA A 258 17.60 12.71 -0.38
CA ALA A 258 16.94 11.41 -0.38
C ALA A 258 15.78 11.32 -1.36
N GLU A 259 15.05 12.39 -1.69
CA GLU A 259 13.94 12.34 -2.65
C GLU A 259 14.39 11.78 -4.02
N LYS A 260 15.62 12.10 -4.46
CA LYS A 260 16.19 11.58 -5.72
C LYS A 260 16.67 10.12 -5.65
N LEU A 261 17.14 9.64 -4.50
CA LEU A 261 17.66 8.27 -4.32
C LEU A 261 16.60 7.28 -3.78
N SER A 262 15.65 7.77 -2.99
CA SER A 262 14.61 7.02 -2.26
C SER A 262 13.56 6.44 -3.20
N ASN A 263 13.24 7.14 -4.29
CA ASN A 263 12.14 6.77 -5.20
C ASN A 263 12.26 5.34 -5.77
N GLN A 264 13.48 4.85 -5.96
CA GLN A 264 13.72 3.47 -6.43
C GLN A 264 13.54 2.40 -5.33
N PHE A 265 13.87 2.73 -4.07
CA PHE A 265 13.79 1.83 -2.90
C PHE A 265 12.47 1.88 -2.14
N THR A 266 11.66 2.91 -2.40
CA THR A 266 10.39 3.15 -1.70
C THR A 266 9.18 2.93 -2.59
N GLY A 267 9.34 2.93 -3.93
CA GLY A 267 8.28 2.66 -4.89
C GLY A 267 7.57 3.89 -5.43
N SER A 268 7.96 5.09 -5.02
CA SER A 268 7.46 6.35 -5.57
C SER A 268 8.16 6.68 -6.90
N ARG A 269 7.72 6.10 -8.02
CA ARG A 269 8.00 6.72 -9.33
C ARG A 269 7.00 7.87 -9.51
N GLN A 270 7.48 9.11 -9.40
CA GLN A 270 6.77 10.29 -9.94
C GLN A 270 6.66 10.16 -11.47
#